data_AF-A0A534CJY6-F1
#
_entry.id   AF-A0A534CJY6-F1
#
_cell.length_a   1.000
_cell.length_b   1.000
_cell.length_c   1.000
_cell.angle_alpha   90.00
_cell.angle_beta   90.00
_cell.angle_gamma   90.00
#
_symmetry.space_group_name_H-M   'P 1'
#
loop_
_entity.id
_entity.type
_entity.pdbx_description
1 polymer ?
#
loop_
_entity_poly.entity_id
_entity_poly.type
_entity_poly.pdbx_seq_one_letter_code
_entity_poly.pdbx_strand_id
1 'polypeptide(L)'
;MGLITNILDAIRRIGSPTQRSALRRQDAYLDGKIVTDRRREMARSSFGTTESFVATVKPVPETIRPFNQEETRAIEENSALLPEFFRVFLGHSPEVWGPDDFDAAFASWAGAADRRGYDEEAVVQILGAAFGQYCARTLDMRWAVITDQDGSAAALRGAKKDYRAFPFHAIWKRIRDREQGFFNLIYISLEQAAGKDWAATDAL
;
A
#
# COMPACT_ATOMS: atom_id res chain seq x y z
N MET A 1 -14.39 -10.31 -16.89
CA MET A 1 -13.27 -11.08 -16.31
C MET A 1 -12.99 -10.51 -14.95
N GLY A 2 -12.91 -11.38 -13.96
CA GLY A 2 -13.18 -11.02 -12.59
C GLY A 2 -12.01 -10.42 -11.84
N LEU A 3 -12.31 -9.41 -11.05
CA LEU A 3 -11.35 -8.44 -10.61
C LEU A 3 -10.94 -8.77 -9.18
N ILE A 4 -9.75 -9.35 -9.05
CA ILE A 4 -9.24 -9.89 -7.79
C ILE A 4 -8.66 -8.71 -7.01
N THR A 5 -9.48 -8.07 -6.16
CA THR A 5 -8.94 -7.08 -5.21
C THR A 5 -8.30 -7.81 -4.04
N ASN A 6 -7.02 -8.14 -4.15
CA ASN A 6 -6.21 -8.54 -3.01
C ASN A 6 -6.03 -7.34 -2.08
N ILE A 7 -6.84 -7.23 -1.01
CA ILE A 7 -6.59 -6.27 0.06
C ILE A 7 -5.48 -6.84 0.93
N LEU A 8 -4.25 -6.47 0.62
CA LEU A 8 -3.10 -6.87 1.42
C LEU A 8 -3.01 -5.92 2.62
N ASP A 9 -3.59 -6.34 3.75
CA ASP A 9 -3.35 -5.71 5.05
C ASP A 9 -2.43 -6.63 5.85
N ALA A 10 -1.18 -6.20 5.98
CA ALA A 10 -0.06 -7.01 6.43
C ALA A 10 0.23 -6.79 7.92
N ILE A 11 0.50 -7.86 8.65
CA ILE A 11 0.45 -7.93 10.12
C ILE A 11 1.82 -8.24 10.72
N ARG A 12 2.16 -7.55 11.81
CA ARG A 12 3.43 -7.71 12.56
C ARG A 12 3.43 -8.86 13.59
N ARG A 13 2.28 -9.22 14.20
CA ARG A 13 2.16 -10.32 15.20
C ARG A 13 0.69 -10.72 15.51
N ILE A 14 0.45 -12.01 15.79
CA ILE A 14 -0.85 -12.58 16.23
C ILE A 14 -1.31 -11.94 17.55
N GLY A 15 -2.61 -11.62 17.66
CA GLY A 15 -3.28 -11.04 18.83
C GLY A 15 -3.06 -9.54 19.04
N SER A 16 -2.30 -8.89 18.15
CA SER A 16 -1.95 -7.49 18.28
C SER A 16 -3.14 -6.56 18.00
N PRO A 17 -3.15 -5.33 18.56
CA PRO A 17 -4.12 -4.29 18.17
C PRO A 17 -4.16 -4.04 16.65
N THR A 18 -3.01 -4.13 15.99
CA THR A 18 -2.89 -3.96 14.53
C THR A 18 -3.59 -5.07 13.75
N GLN A 19 -3.63 -6.31 14.24
CA GLN A 19 -4.42 -7.39 13.62
C GLN A 19 -5.93 -7.07 13.65
N ARG A 20 -6.45 -6.60 14.79
CA ARG A 20 -7.88 -6.24 14.93
C ARG A 20 -8.26 -5.10 14.00
N SER A 21 -7.39 -4.10 13.88
CA SER A 21 -7.59 -3.00 12.93
C SER A 21 -7.52 -3.45 11.47
N ALA A 22 -6.55 -4.31 11.12
CA ALA A 22 -6.43 -4.86 9.77
C ALA A 22 -7.67 -5.66 9.35
N LEU A 23 -8.18 -6.53 10.25
CA LEU A 23 -9.43 -7.26 10.02
C LEU A 23 -10.62 -6.31 9.87
N ARG A 24 -10.76 -5.31 10.75
CA ARG A 24 -11.83 -4.31 10.66
C ARG A 24 -11.77 -3.50 9.37
N ARG A 25 -10.59 -3.16 8.86
CA ARG A 25 -10.43 -2.46 7.58
C ARG A 25 -10.80 -3.35 6.40
N GLN A 26 -10.42 -4.61 6.44
CA GLN A 26 -10.84 -5.60 5.46
C GLN A 26 -12.36 -5.78 5.50
N ASP A 27 -12.94 -6.01 6.67
CA ASP A 27 -14.39 -6.19 6.82
C ASP A 27 -15.16 -4.95 6.34
N ALA A 28 -14.70 -3.74 6.65
CA ALA A 28 -15.29 -2.49 6.16
C ALA A 28 -15.22 -2.35 4.63
N TYR A 29 -14.17 -2.87 3.98
CA TYR A 29 -14.10 -2.87 2.52
C TYR A 29 -14.97 -3.96 1.89
N LEU A 30 -15.08 -5.11 2.56
CA LEU A 30 -15.89 -6.25 2.10
C LEU A 30 -17.39 -6.02 2.32
N ASP A 31 -17.78 -5.03 3.12
CA ASP A 31 -19.18 -4.68 3.34
C ASP A 31 -19.88 -4.40 2.00
N GLY A 32 -21.03 -5.04 1.81
CA GLY A 32 -21.77 -5.01 0.53
C GLY A 32 -21.16 -5.79 -0.63
N LYS A 33 -20.00 -6.46 -0.48
CA LYS A 33 -19.34 -7.26 -1.52
C LYS A 33 -19.58 -8.75 -1.33
N ILE A 34 -19.71 -9.49 -2.44
CA ILE A 34 -19.86 -10.95 -2.38
C ILE A 34 -18.47 -11.58 -2.26
N VAL A 35 -18.12 -12.06 -1.07
CA VAL A 35 -16.83 -12.73 -0.79
C VAL A 35 -16.87 -14.19 -1.29
N THR A 36 -15.89 -14.59 -2.10
CA THR A 36 -15.79 -15.95 -2.67
C THR A 36 -14.72 -16.80 -1.98
N ASP A 37 -13.66 -16.17 -1.45
CA ASP A 37 -12.63 -16.84 -0.65
C ASP A 37 -12.09 -15.88 0.42
N ARG A 38 -11.73 -16.41 1.59
CA ARG A 38 -11.01 -15.67 2.63
C ARG A 38 -10.01 -16.59 3.29
N ARG A 39 -8.74 -16.22 3.20
CA ARG A 39 -7.64 -17.02 3.76
C ARG A 39 -6.56 -16.15 4.39
N ARG A 40 -5.73 -16.80 5.18
CA ARG A 40 -4.50 -16.22 5.73
C ARG A 40 -3.33 -16.71 4.92
N GLU A 41 -2.41 -15.83 4.60
CA GLU A 41 -1.19 -16.17 3.89
C GLU A 41 0.02 -15.66 4.66
N MET A 42 1.07 -16.48 4.72
CA MET A 42 2.38 -16.03 5.16
C MET A 42 3.22 -15.64 3.94
N ALA A 43 3.82 -14.46 4.01
CA ALA A 43 4.76 -13.94 3.04
C ALA A 43 6.16 -13.87 3.65
N ARG A 44 7.18 -14.22 2.88
CA ARG A 44 8.59 -14.15 3.29
C ARG A 44 9.39 -13.41 2.22
N SER A 45 10.26 -12.50 2.65
CA SER A 45 11.19 -11.76 1.80
C SER A 45 12.52 -11.51 2.52
N SER A 46 13.46 -10.86 1.84
CA SER A 46 14.68 -10.31 2.44
C SER A 46 14.39 -9.28 3.55
N PHE A 47 13.20 -8.68 3.57
CA PHE A 47 12.77 -7.71 4.58
C PHE A 47 12.01 -8.32 5.76
N GLY A 48 11.84 -9.65 5.78
CA GLY A 48 11.28 -10.38 6.91
C GLY A 48 10.11 -11.29 6.55
N THR A 49 9.24 -11.52 7.53
CA THR A 49 8.03 -12.34 7.37
C THR A 49 6.81 -11.54 7.80
N THR A 50 5.74 -11.59 7.01
CA THR A 50 4.44 -11.00 7.37
C THR A 50 3.34 -12.03 7.20
N GLU A 51 2.31 -11.93 8.03
CA GLU A 51 1.03 -12.60 7.81
C GLU A 51 0.06 -11.59 7.20
N SER A 52 -0.70 -12.00 6.18
CA SER A 52 -1.63 -11.13 5.47
C SER A 52 -2.98 -11.82 5.34
N PHE A 53 -4.06 -11.06 5.50
CA PHE A 53 -5.41 -11.55 5.23
C PHE A 53 -5.74 -11.32 3.76
N VAL A 54 -6.03 -12.38 3.03
CA VAL A 54 -6.45 -12.30 1.63
C VAL A 54 -7.93 -12.60 1.55
N ALA A 55 -8.68 -11.74 0.88
CA ALA A 55 -10.08 -11.95 0.56
C ALA A 55 -10.28 -11.77 -0.95
N THR A 56 -11.00 -12.70 -1.57
CA THR A 56 -11.42 -12.62 -2.97
C THR A 56 -12.90 -12.29 -3.00
N VAL A 57 -13.29 -11.31 -3.82
CA VAL A 57 -14.68 -10.88 -3.99
C VAL A 57 -15.12 -11.10 -5.43
N LYS A 58 -16.44 -11.21 -5.64
CA LYS A 58 -17.00 -11.15 -6.99
C LYS A 58 -16.65 -9.79 -7.63
N PRO A 59 -16.46 -9.77 -8.95
CA PRO A 59 -16.04 -8.58 -9.66
C PRO A 59 -17.10 -7.50 -9.55
N VAL A 60 -16.72 -6.32 -9.08
CA VAL A 60 -17.55 -5.12 -9.14
C VAL A 60 -17.18 -4.38 -10.44
N PRO A 61 -18.14 -3.77 -11.15
CA PRO A 61 -17.80 -2.91 -12.27
C PRO A 61 -16.87 -1.77 -11.83
N GLU A 62 -15.74 -1.64 -12.51
CA GLU A 62 -14.82 -0.53 -12.31
C GLU A 62 -14.27 -0.09 -13.67
N THR A 63 -13.72 1.12 -13.69
CA THR A 63 -12.93 1.61 -14.81
C THR A 63 -11.49 1.81 -14.37
N ILE A 64 -10.56 1.38 -15.22
CA ILE A 64 -9.13 1.55 -15.00
C ILE A 64 -8.60 2.39 -16.16
N ARG A 65 -7.92 3.48 -15.83
CA ARG A 65 -7.18 4.26 -16.82
C ARG A 65 -5.73 4.45 -16.36
N PRO A 66 -4.76 4.50 -17.29
CA PRO A 66 -3.42 4.92 -16.94
C PRO A 66 -3.42 6.36 -16.42
N PHE A 67 -2.38 6.70 -15.66
CA PHE A 67 -2.12 8.10 -15.32
C PHE A 67 -1.87 8.93 -16.58
N ASN A 68 -2.35 10.16 -16.55
CA ASN A 68 -2.00 11.16 -17.55
C ASN A 68 -0.66 11.85 -17.17
N GLN A 69 -0.23 12.80 -18.01
CA GLN A 69 1.04 13.50 -17.81
C GLN A 69 1.05 14.35 -16.54
N GLU A 70 -0.05 15.02 -16.21
CA GLU A 70 -0.14 15.88 -15.02
C GLU A 70 -0.09 15.05 -13.73
N GLU A 71 -0.80 13.92 -13.70
CA GLU A 71 -0.81 12.98 -12.59
C GLU A 71 0.57 12.34 -12.40
N THR A 72 1.23 11.97 -13.50
CA THR A 72 2.60 11.44 -13.47
C THR A 72 3.57 12.46 -12.89
N ARG A 73 3.51 13.71 -13.38
CA ARG A 73 4.33 14.81 -12.87
C ARG A 73 4.09 15.06 -11.38
N ALA A 74 2.84 15.04 -10.92
CA ALA A 74 2.52 15.22 -9.51
C ALA A 74 3.12 14.12 -8.62
N ILE A 75 3.16 12.86 -9.09
CA ILE A 75 3.87 11.79 -8.38
C ILE A 75 5.37 12.07 -8.32
N GLU A 76 5.97 12.46 -9.44
CA GLU A 76 7.41 12.74 -9.52
C GLU A 76 7.80 13.89 -8.58
N GLU A 77 7.08 15.01 -8.63
CA GLU A 77 7.30 16.17 -7.77
C GLU A 77 7.17 15.83 -6.28
N ASN A 78 6.11 15.14 -5.88
CA ASN A 78 5.94 14.73 -4.48
C ASN A 78 7.00 13.71 -4.04
N SER A 79 7.38 12.78 -4.92
CA SER A 79 8.41 11.78 -4.60
C SER A 79 9.80 12.40 -4.44
N ALA A 80 10.07 13.50 -5.14
CA ALA A 80 11.34 14.23 -5.06
C ALA A 80 11.54 14.93 -3.69
N LEU A 81 10.50 15.07 -2.88
CA LEU A 81 10.57 15.63 -1.53
C LEU A 81 11.03 14.60 -0.47
N LEU A 82 11.07 13.30 -0.82
CA LEU A 82 11.45 12.23 0.11
C LEU A 82 12.84 12.43 0.76
N PRO A 83 13.91 12.82 0.03
CA PRO A 83 15.23 13.02 0.64
C PRO A 83 15.24 14.07 1.74
N GLU A 84 14.49 15.16 1.57
CA GLU A 84 14.37 16.18 2.62
C GLU A 84 13.54 15.66 3.79
N PHE A 85 12.44 14.96 3.52
CA PHE A 85 11.65 14.32 4.57
C PHE A 85 12.50 13.35 5.42
N PHE A 86 13.33 12.52 4.78
CA PHE A 86 14.29 11.66 5.47
C PHE A 86 15.31 12.45 6.27
N ARG A 87 15.90 13.51 5.71
CA ARG A 87 16.83 14.37 6.45
C ARG A 87 16.21 14.96 7.71
N VAL A 88 14.95 15.40 7.64
CA VAL A 88 14.22 15.97 8.76
C VAL A 88 13.93 14.92 9.85
N PHE A 89 13.46 13.73 9.49
CA PHE A 89 12.95 12.75 10.45
C PHE A 89 13.92 11.60 10.80
N LEU A 90 14.95 11.39 10.00
CA LEU A 90 16.03 10.41 10.25
C LEU A 90 17.37 11.09 10.56
N GLY A 91 17.50 12.41 10.35
CA GLY A 91 18.76 13.14 10.49
C GLY A 91 19.72 12.97 9.31
N HIS A 92 19.39 12.13 8.34
CA HIS A 92 20.14 11.92 7.11
C HIS A 92 19.21 11.48 5.97
N SER A 93 19.69 11.53 4.73
CA SER A 93 19.03 10.90 3.58
C SER A 93 19.91 9.75 3.09
N PRO A 94 19.51 8.49 3.27
CA PRO A 94 20.25 7.36 2.71
C PRO A 94 20.39 7.48 1.19
N GLU A 95 21.56 7.09 0.65
CA GLU A 95 21.75 6.96 -0.81
C GLU A 95 20.94 5.77 -1.36
N VAL A 96 20.87 4.69 -0.59
CA VAL A 96 20.05 3.51 -0.84
C VAL A 96 19.07 3.39 0.32
N TRP A 97 17.79 3.35 -0.01
CA TRP A 97 16.71 3.25 0.96
C TRP A 97 15.71 2.15 0.57
N GLY A 98 15.03 1.61 1.57
CA GLY A 98 14.03 0.57 1.43
C GLY A 98 12.82 0.79 2.34
N PRO A 99 11.88 -0.17 2.40
CA PRO A 99 10.65 -0.04 3.17
C PRO A 99 10.86 0.25 4.66
N ASP A 100 11.95 -0.22 5.25
CA ASP A 100 12.28 0.05 6.66
C ASP A 100 12.62 1.53 6.92
N ASP A 101 13.23 2.24 5.97
CA ASP A 101 13.50 3.68 6.08
C ASP A 101 12.20 4.50 6.06
N PHE A 102 11.21 4.08 5.25
CA PHE A 102 9.86 4.67 5.28
C PHE A 102 9.20 4.47 6.64
N ASP A 103 9.28 3.25 7.19
CA ASP A 103 8.71 2.95 8.50
C ASP A 103 9.37 3.75 9.62
N ALA A 104 10.70 3.89 9.59
CA ALA A 104 11.45 4.69 10.56
C ALA A 104 11.09 6.19 10.46
N ALA A 105 11.05 6.74 9.23
CA ALA A 105 10.77 8.16 9.02
C ALA A 105 9.33 8.51 9.39
N PHE A 106 8.37 7.65 9.03
CA PHE A 106 6.97 7.82 9.42
C PHE A 106 6.78 7.75 10.93
N ALA A 107 7.42 6.79 11.60
CA ALA A 107 7.34 6.65 13.05
C ALA A 107 7.92 7.89 13.77
N SER A 108 9.04 8.42 13.27
CA SER A 108 9.66 9.65 13.76
C SER A 108 8.75 10.86 13.58
N TRP A 109 8.17 11.06 12.39
CA TRP A 109 7.19 12.14 12.15
C TRP A 109 5.95 12.02 13.04
N ALA A 110 5.38 10.82 13.15
CA ALA A 110 4.15 10.59 13.91
C ALA A 110 4.35 10.83 15.43
N GLY A 111 5.56 10.56 15.94
CA GLY A 111 5.93 10.78 17.34
C GLY A 111 6.56 12.15 17.65
N ALA A 112 6.86 12.96 16.63
CA ALA A 112 7.53 14.25 16.81
C ALA A 112 6.61 15.26 17.51
N ALA A 113 7.15 15.96 18.51
CA ALA A 113 6.47 17.09 19.16
C ALA A 113 6.35 18.30 18.22
N ASP A 114 7.37 18.52 17.39
CA ASP A 114 7.39 19.50 16.30
C ASP A 114 7.48 18.75 14.97
N ARG A 115 6.41 18.81 14.18
CA ARG A 115 6.32 18.17 12.86
C ARG A 115 6.96 18.98 11.74
N ARG A 116 7.64 20.09 12.06
CA ARG A 116 8.47 20.88 11.13
C ARG A 116 7.71 21.36 9.88
N GLY A 117 6.41 21.63 10.04
CA GLY A 117 5.53 22.06 8.96
C GLY A 117 4.97 20.92 8.08
N TYR A 118 5.31 19.66 8.34
CA TYR A 118 4.72 18.51 7.65
C TYR A 118 3.42 18.10 8.33
N ASP A 119 2.30 18.54 7.75
CA ASP A 119 0.98 18.06 8.14
C ASP A 119 0.68 16.66 7.58
N GLU A 120 -0.48 16.10 7.95
CA GLU A 120 -0.87 14.74 7.55
C GLU A 120 -1.04 14.63 6.04
N GLU A 121 -1.51 15.68 5.37
CA GLU A 121 -1.70 15.70 3.92
C GLU A 121 -0.35 15.66 3.20
N ALA A 122 0.60 16.51 3.60
CA ALA A 122 1.95 16.52 3.06
C ALA A 122 2.63 15.15 3.21
N VAL A 123 2.50 14.50 4.38
CA VAL A 123 3.06 13.17 4.60
C VAL A 123 2.41 12.11 3.71
N VAL A 124 1.09 12.14 3.54
CA VAL A 124 0.38 11.24 2.64
C VAL A 124 0.87 11.42 1.20
N GLN A 125 1.02 12.67 0.73
CA GLN A 125 1.47 12.94 -0.63
C GLN A 125 2.92 12.50 -0.86
N ILE A 126 3.84 12.90 0.01
CA ILE A 126 5.27 12.60 -0.12
C ILE A 126 5.52 11.10 -0.02
N LEU A 127 5.08 10.47 1.08
CA LEU A 127 5.36 9.05 1.29
C LEU A 127 4.53 8.17 0.36
N GLY A 128 3.30 8.58 0.00
CA GLY A 128 2.45 7.84 -0.92
C GLY A 128 3.02 7.80 -2.34
N ALA A 129 3.49 8.95 -2.83
CA ALA A 129 4.15 9.04 -4.12
C ALA A 129 5.49 8.28 -4.13
N ALA A 130 6.34 8.49 -3.12
CA ALA A 130 7.67 7.91 -3.10
C ALA A 130 7.67 6.39 -2.85
N PHE A 131 6.84 5.91 -1.92
CA PHE A 131 6.65 4.46 -1.72
C PHE A 131 6.01 3.81 -2.94
N GLY A 132 5.04 4.49 -3.57
CA GLY A 132 4.44 4.00 -4.79
C GLY A 132 5.46 3.89 -5.94
N GLN A 133 6.32 4.89 -6.14
CA GLN A 133 7.42 4.84 -7.11
C GLN A 133 8.41 3.72 -6.80
N TYR A 134 8.71 3.48 -5.52
CA TYR A 134 9.54 2.36 -5.11
C TYR A 134 8.94 1.02 -5.54
N CYS A 135 7.67 0.77 -5.23
CA CYS A 135 6.96 -0.44 -5.65
C CYS A 135 6.86 -0.56 -7.18
N ALA A 136 6.58 0.54 -7.89
CA ALA A 136 6.54 0.55 -9.35
C ALA A 136 7.86 0.06 -9.97
N ARG A 137 8.98 0.58 -9.48
CA ARG A 137 10.32 0.24 -9.97
C ARG A 137 10.77 -1.18 -9.58
N THR A 138 10.46 -1.62 -8.36
CA THR A 138 10.99 -2.87 -7.80
C THR A 138 10.12 -4.09 -8.10
N LEU A 139 8.81 -3.90 -8.29
CA LEU A 139 7.83 -4.98 -8.46
C LEU A 139 7.17 -5.00 -9.86
N ASP A 140 7.65 -4.20 -10.81
CA ASP A 140 7.08 -4.07 -12.16
C ASP A 140 5.57 -3.72 -12.10
N MET A 141 5.25 -2.63 -11.37
CA MET A 141 3.90 -2.09 -11.26
C MET A 141 3.75 -0.77 -12.03
N ARG A 142 2.51 -0.42 -12.38
CA ARG A 142 2.17 0.80 -13.12
C ARG A 142 1.10 1.59 -12.38
N TRP A 143 1.24 2.92 -12.41
CA TRP A 143 0.23 3.83 -11.90
C TRP A 143 -1.03 3.83 -12.77
N ALA A 144 -2.18 3.79 -12.12
CA ALA A 144 -3.48 3.83 -12.73
C ALA A 144 -4.48 4.53 -11.80
N VAL A 145 -5.48 5.18 -12.40
CA VAL A 145 -6.68 5.61 -11.68
C VAL A 145 -7.71 4.51 -11.81
N ILE A 146 -8.20 4.06 -10.66
CA ILE A 146 -9.24 3.03 -10.55
C ILE A 146 -10.47 3.72 -10.01
N THR A 147 -11.56 3.62 -10.75
CA THR A 147 -12.86 4.19 -10.37
C THR A 147 -13.88 3.07 -10.24
N ASP A 148 -14.45 2.93 -9.04
CA ASP A 148 -15.55 2.02 -8.74
C ASP A 148 -16.76 2.81 -8.20
N GLN A 149 -17.69 2.10 -7.55
CA GLN A 149 -18.88 2.71 -6.94
C GLN A 149 -18.57 3.65 -5.75
N ASP A 150 -17.41 3.49 -5.11
CA ASP A 150 -16.99 4.24 -3.92
C ASP A 150 -16.15 5.47 -4.29
N GLY A 151 -15.71 5.59 -5.55
CA GLY A 151 -15.05 6.75 -6.11
C GLY A 151 -13.81 6.41 -6.93
N SER A 152 -12.97 7.43 -7.19
CA SER A 152 -11.72 7.29 -7.93
C SER A 152 -10.52 7.33 -7.00
N ALA A 153 -9.57 6.41 -7.17
CA ALA A 153 -8.35 6.34 -6.39
C ALA A 153 -7.11 6.15 -7.27
N ALA A 154 -6.03 6.85 -6.89
CA ALA A 154 -4.69 6.59 -7.37
C ALA A 154 -4.19 5.23 -6.84
N ALA A 155 -3.78 4.35 -7.75
CA ALA A 155 -3.37 3.00 -7.43
C ALA A 155 -2.17 2.56 -8.26
N LEU A 156 -1.49 1.53 -7.78
CA LEU A 156 -0.56 0.73 -8.55
C LEU A 156 -1.20 -0.59 -8.94
N ARG A 157 -0.92 -1.05 -10.15
CA ARG A 157 -1.32 -2.36 -10.64
C ARG A 157 -0.11 -3.11 -11.18
N GLY A 158 -0.01 -4.40 -10.88
CA GLY A 158 1.01 -5.27 -11.48
C GLY A 158 0.94 -5.27 -13.01
N ALA A 159 2.08 -5.15 -13.69
CA ALA A 159 2.10 -5.10 -15.15
C ALA A 159 1.67 -6.42 -15.80
N LYS A 160 2.05 -7.55 -15.19
CA LYS A 160 1.82 -8.91 -15.72
C LYS A 160 0.74 -9.71 -14.99
N LYS A 161 0.42 -9.33 -13.75
CA LYS A 161 -0.47 -10.07 -12.85
C LYS A 161 -1.45 -9.13 -12.19
N ASP A 162 -2.65 -9.60 -11.88
CA ASP A 162 -3.71 -8.77 -11.32
C ASP A 162 -3.61 -8.68 -9.79
N TYR A 163 -2.70 -7.81 -9.33
CA TYR A 163 -2.57 -7.41 -7.94
C TYR A 163 -2.36 -5.89 -7.87
N ARG A 164 -2.74 -5.28 -6.74
CA ARG A 164 -2.87 -3.82 -6.63
C ARG A 164 -2.38 -3.28 -5.30
N ALA A 165 -1.97 -2.03 -5.30
CA ALA A 165 -1.66 -1.27 -4.10
C ALA A 165 -2.30 0.13 -4.16
N PHE A 166 -2.70 0.66 -3.01
CA PHE A 166 -3.28 1.99 -2.88
C PHE A 166 -2.46 2.80 -1.86
N PRO A 167 -1.24 3.25 -2.22
CA PRO A 167 -0.27 3.77 -1.26
C PRO A 167 -0.78 4.97 -0.46
N PHE A 168 -1.43 5.94 -1.10
CA PHE A 168 -2.02 7.12 -0.42
C PHE A 168 -3.09 6.72 0.60
N HIS A 169 -4.02 5.85 0.20
CA HIS A 169 -5.10 5.39 1.07
C HIS A 169 -4.57 4.53 2.21
N ALA A 170 -3.55 3.72 1.96
CA ALA A 170 -2.89 2.96 3.01
C ALA A 170 -2.36 3.93 4.08
N ILE A 171 -1.51 4.88 3.71
CA ILE A 171 -0.89 5.83 4.66
C ILE A 171 -1.95 6.62 5.42
N TRP A 172 -2.93 7.20 4.71
CA TRP A 172 -4.02 7.96 5.35
C TRP A 172 -4.77 7.14 6.41
N LYS A 173 -5.10 5.87 6.12
CA LYS A 173 -5.75 4.97 7.07
C LYS A 173 -4.86 4.72 8.30
N ARG A 174 -3.54 4.58 8.13
CA ARG A 174 -2.63 4.33 9.26
C ARG A 174 -2.39 5.57 10.11
N ILE A 175 -2.39 6.76 9.53
CA ILE A 175 -2.38 8.03 10.30
C ILE A 175 -3.62 8.08 11.20
N ARG A 176 -4.81 7.89 10.62
CA ARG A 176 -6.09 7.90 11.36
C ARG A 176 -6.13 6.85 12.47
N ASP A 177 -5.65 5.64 12.17
CA ASP A 177 -5.65 4.52 13.10
C ASP A 177 -4.44 4.53 14.08
N ARG A 178 -3.54 5.52 13.95
CA ARG A 178 -2.28 5.67 14.72
C ARG A 178 -1.37 4.43 14.65
N GLU A 179 -1.25 3.84 13.47
CA GLU A 179 -0.43 2.66 13.20
C GLU A 179 0.90 3.01 12.54
N GLN A 180 1.95 2.25 12.86
CA GLN A 180 3.32 2.41 12.34
C GLN A 180 3.92 1.04 11.99
N GLY A 181 5.02 1.01 11.22
CA GLY A 181 5.70 -0.23 10.88
C GLY A 181 4.94 -1.06 9.85
N PHE A 182 4.33 -0.41 8.86
CA PHE A 182 3.43 -1.00 7.87
C PHE A 182 3.97 -0.95 6.44
N PHE A 183 4.94 -0.08 6.12
CA PHE A 183 5.49 0.03 4.77
C PHE A 183 6.19 -1.26 4.38
N ASN A 184 7.04 -1.79 5.26
CA ASN A 184 7.69 -3.08 5.04
C ASN A 184 6.65 -4.19 4.85
N LEU A 185 5.68 -4.30 5.75
CA LEU A 185 4.65 -5.35 5.67
C LEU A 185 3.83 -5.30 4.37
N ILE A 186 3.44 -4.10 3.91
CA ILE A 186 2.77 -3.92 2.62
C ILE A 186 3.67 -4.35 1.47
N TYR A 187 4.95 -3.94 1.49
CA TYR A 187 5.90 -4.31 0.45
C TYR A 187 6.08 -5.83 0.33
N ILE A 188 6.32 -6.54 1.44
CA ILE A 188 6.48 -8.00 1.46
C ILE A 188 5.25 -8.69 0.84
N SER A 189 4.05 -8.19 1.17
CA SER A 189 2.81 -8.73 0.64
C SER A 189 2.69 -8.54 -0.87
N LEU A 190 3.08 -7.36 -1.38
CA LEU A 190 3.07 -7.06 -2.81
C LEU A 190 4.11 -7.88 -3.56
N GLU A 191 5.31 -8.06 -3.00
CA GLU A 191 6.37 -8.89 -3.59
C GLU A 191 5.93 -10.34 -3.70
N GLN A 192 5.29 -10.89 -2.66
CA GLN A 192 4.70 -12.22 -2.73
C GLN A 192 3.61 -12.29 -3.81
N ALA A 193 2.73 -11.29 -3.91
CA ALA A 193 1.69 -11.25 -4.92
C ALA A 193 2.24 -11.17 -6.35
N ALA A 194 3.38 -10.47 -6.55
CA ALA A 194 4.11 -10.43 -7.81
C ALA A 194 4.73 -11.79 -8.17
N GLY A 195 5.24 -12.52 -7.17
CA GLY A 195 5.81 -13.86 -7.34
C GLY A 195 4.78 -14.95 -7.62
N LYS A 196 3.55 -14.82 -7.10
CA LYS A 196 2.49 -15.85 -7.24
C LYS A 196 1.88 -15.87 -8.63
N ASP A 197 1.82 -17.04 -9.26
CA ASP A 197 0.89 -17.27 -10.36
C ASP A 197 -0.49 -17.48 -9.74
N TRP A 198 -1.33 -16.45 -9.76
CA TRP A 198 -2.72 -16.58 -9.36
C TRP A 198 -3.37 -17.45 -10.43
N ALA A 199 -3.57 -18.74 -10.14
CA ALA A 199 -4.37 -19.60 -10.99
C ALA A 199 -5.69 -18.88 -11.25
N ALA A 200 -6.07 -18.75 -12.52
CA ALA A 200 -7.44 -18.37 -12.86
C ALA A 200 -8.33 -19.33 -12.09
N THR A 201 -9.14 -18.81 -11.16
CA THR A 201 -10.06 -19.65 -10.41
C THR A 201 -10.93 -20.35 -11.45
N ASP A 202 -10.73 -21.65 -11.62
CA ASP A 202 -11.52 -22.45 -12.54
C ASP A 202 -12.98 -22.25 -12.18
N ALA A 203 -13.75 -21.84 -13.19
CA ALA A 203 -15.18 -21.72 -13.09
C ALA A 203 -15.76 -23.11 -12.80
N LEU A 204 -16.38 -23.25 -11.63
CA LEU A 204 -17.47 -24.19 -11.40
C LEU A 204 -18.71 -23.37 -11.00
#